data_AF-A0A9P4V2X4-F1
#
_entry.id   AF-A0A9P4V2X4-F1
#
_cell.length_a   1.000
_cell.length_b   1.000
_cell.length_c   1.000
_cell.angle_alpha   90.00
_cell.angle_beta   90.00
_cell.angle_gamma   90.00
#
_symmetry.space_group_name_H-M   'P 1'
#
loop_
_entity.id
_entity.type
_entity.pdbx_description
1 polymer ?
#
loop_
_entity_poly.entity_id
_entity_poly.type
_entity_poly.pdbx_seq_one_letter_code
_entity_poly.pdbx_strand_id
1 'polypeptide(L)' 'MPASGEIRVLDLLPGKSGPVECELLHVSLDNSANHETLSYVWGNQNHNKVVIVDGVESKVTPNLENALRRLRHPAKKRRL' A
#
# COMPACT_ATOMS: atom_id res chain seq x y z
N MET A 1 1.31 -27.38 15.61
CA MET A 1 2.16 -26.43 14.89
C MET A 1 1.32 -25.18 14.69
N PRO A 2 1.69 -24.01 15.26
CA PRO A 2 0.89 -22.81 15.02
C PRO A 2 0.94 -22.50 13.52
N ALA A 3 -0.19 -22.05 12.96
CA ALA A 3 -0.29 -21.69 11.55
C ALA A 3 0.75 -20.60 11.23
N SER A 4 1.64 -20.83 10.26
CA SER A 4 2.51 -19.79 9.73
C SER A 4 1.63 -18.61 9.35
N GLY A 5 1.82 -17.48 10.02
CA GLY A 5 1.07 -16.27 9.74
C GLY A 5 1.40 -15.81 8.32
N GLU A 6 0.39 -15.43 7.55
CA GLU A 6 0.58 -14.74 6.28
C GLU A 6 0.09 -13.31 6.43
N ILE A 7 0.87 -12.37 5.95
CA ILE A 7 0.48 -10.97 5.87
C ILE A 7 0.50 -10.53 4.41
N ARG A 8 -0.29 -9.48 4.15
CA ARG A 8 -0.30 -8.82 2.85
C ARG A 8 0.45 -7.52 2.98
N VAL A 9 1.44 -7.35 2.13
CA VAL A 9 2.34 -6.19 2.09
C VAL A 9 2.07 -5.43 0.80
N LEU A 10 2.15 -4.11 0.86
CA LEU A 10 1.84 -3.25 -0.26
C LEU A 10 3.14 -2.72 -0.88
N ASP A 11 3.45 -3.11 -2.11
CA ASP A 11 4.53 -2.51 -2.89
C ASP A 11 3.96 -1.29 -3.64
N LEU A 12 4.22 -0.09 -3.13
CA LEU A 12 3.87 1.17 -3.77
C LEU A 12 4.80 1.44 -4.98
N LEU A 13 4.21 1.53 -6.17
CA LEU A 13 4.95 1.71 -7.41
C LEU A 13 5.40 3.17 -7.62
N PRO A 14 6.57 3.38 -8.25
CA PRO A 14 7.08 4.72 -8.46
C PRO A 14 6.22 5.54 -9.41
N GLY A 15 6.37 6.86 -9.34
CA GLY A 15 5.85 7.78 -10.34
C GLY A 15 5.73 9.21 -9.86
N LYS A 16 5.75 10.14 -10.82
CA LYS A 16 5.77 11.58 -10.56
C LYS A 16 4.38 12.22 -10.58
N SER A 17 3.49 11.72 -11.43
CA SER A 17 2.14 12.24 -11.63
C SER A 17 1.20 11.10 -11.99
N GLY A 18 -0.11 11.34 -11.87
CA GLY A 18 -1.14 10.36 -12.20
C GLY A 18 -1.70 9.57 -11.00
N PRO A 19 -2.39 8.45 -11.26
CA PRO A 19 -2.96 7.60 -10.23
C PRO A 19 -1.86 6.96 -9.37
N VAL A 20 -2.18 6.69 -8.12
CA VAL A 20 -1.31 5.89 -7.24
C VAL A 20 -1.50 4.43 -7.62
N GLU A 21 -0.39 3.74 -7.87
CA GLU A 21 -0.39 2.33 -8.25
C GLU A 21 0.40 1.53 -7.21
N CYS A 22 -0.12 0.38 -6.85
CA CYS A 22 0.48 -0.52 -5.87
C CYS A 22 0.30 -1.98 -6.31
N GLU A 23 1.14 -2.85 -5.75
CA GLU A 23 1.03 -4.30 -5.88
C GLU A 23 0.83 -4.91 -4.50
N LEU A 24 -0.02 -5.94 -4.40
CA LEU A 24 -0.26 -6.62 -3.13
C LEU A 24 0.50 -7.95 -3.10
N LEU A 25 1.45 -8.06 -2.19
CA LEU A 25 2.30 -9.24 -2.03
C LEU A 25 1.86 -10.06 -0.82
N HIS A 26 1.70 -11.37 -0.99
CA HIS A 26 1.56 -12.29 0.14
C HIS A 26 2.95 -12.69 0.61
N VAL A 27 3.24 -12.40 1.87
CA VAL A 27 4.50 -12.81 2.50
C VAL A 27 4.20 -13.57 3.80
N SER A 28 5.01 -14.57 4.07
CA SER A 28 4.97 -15.26 5.36
C SER A 28 5.52 -14.31 6.43
N LEU A 29 4.82 -14.25 7.56
CA LEU A 29 5.21 -13.49 8.76
C LEU A 29 6.58 -13.94 9.30
N ASP A 30 6.94 -15.21 9.06
CA ASP A 30 8.23 -15.80 9.45
C ASP A 30 9.40 -15.24 8.60
N ASN A 31 9.09 -14.68 7.43
CA ASN A 31 10.07 -14.04 6.55
C ASN A 31 10.05 -12.52 6.82
N SER A 32 10.70 -12.12 7.92
CA SER A 32 10.83 -10.75 8.42
C SER A 32 11.66 -9.82 7.50
N ALA A 33 11.29 -9.74 6.23
CA ALA A 33 11.86 -8.75 5.33
C ALA A 33 11.42 -7.34 5.78
N ASN A 34 12.36 -6.40 5.85
CA ASN A 34 12.13 -4.99 6.20
C ASN A 34 10.90 -4.40 5.48
N HIS A 35 9.79 -4.23 6.18
CA HIS A 35 8.58 -3.58 5.68
C HIS A 35 8.31 -2.35 6.56
N GLU A 36 8.05 -1.21 5.93
CA GLU A 36 7.76 0.03 6.65
C GLU A 36 6.27 0.08 7.00
N THR A 37 5.90 -0.14 8.25
CA THR A 37 4.49 -0.09 8.65
C THR A 37 3.91 1.31 8.48
N LEU A 38 2.78 1.42 7.77
CA LEU A 38 2.04 2.68 7.63
C LEU A 38 1.03 2.88 8.77
N SER A 39 1.34 3.73 9.75
CA SER A 39 0.38 4.16 10.77
C SER A 39 -0.42 5.37 10.27
N TYR A 40 -1.62 5.14 9.72
CA TYR A 40 -2.51 6.20 9.27
C TYR A 40 -3.78 6.27 10.12
N VAL A 41 -4.28 7.48 10.37
CA VAL A 41 -5.57 7.67 11.04
C VAL A 41 -6.68 7.23 10.07
N TRP A 42 -7.61 6.40 10.52
CA TRP A 42 -8.68 5.90 9.66
C TRP A 42 -9.58 6.99 9.06
N GLY A 43 -9.52 8.21 9.59
CA GLY A 43 -10.01 9.43 8.94
C GLY A 43 -11.47 9.32 8.50
N ASN A 44 -11.84 10.13 7.51
CA ASN A 44 -13.18 10.10 6.94
C ASN A 44 -13.40 8.79 6.16
N GLN A 45 -14.43 8.01 6.50
CA GLN A 45 -14.76 6.72 5.87
C GLN A 45 -15.34 6.85 4.45
N ASN A 46 -15.35 8.07 3.90
CA ASN A 46 -15.74 8.30 2.51
C ASN A 46 -14.64 7.78 1.59
N HIS A 47 -14.80 6.55 1.10
CA HIS A 47 -13.93 5.93 0.09
C HIS A 47 -14.17 6.54 -1.29
N ASN A 48 -13.74 7.79 -1.48
CA ASN A 48 -13.96 8.57 -2.71
C ASN A 48 -12.70 8.77 -3.55
N LYS A 49 -11.56 8.22 -3.14
CA LYS A 49 -10.31 8.21 -3.93
C LYS A 49 -10.10 6.84 -4.54
N VAL A 50 -9.48 6.82 -5.71
CA VAL A 50 -9.16 5.60 -6.45
C VAL A 50 -7.65 5.45 -6.50
N VAL A 51 -7.18 4.24 -6.21
CA VAL A 51 -5.81 3.77 -6.44
C VAL A 51 -5.87 2.50 -7.28
N ILE A 52 -4.80 2.19 -7.99
CA ILE A 52 -4.71 0.97 -8.79
C ILE A 52 -3.94 -0.06 -7.97
N VAL A 53 -4.55 -1.21 -7.71
CA VAL A 53 -3.90 -2.34 -7.02
C VAL A 53 -3.88 -3.52 -7.97
N ASP A 54 -2.69 -4.01 -8.32
CA ASP A 54 -2.51 -5.11 -9.27
C ASP A 54 -3.24 -4.86 -10.62
N GLY A 55 -3.24 -3.61 -11.09
CA GLY A 55 -3.94 -3.20 -12.31
C GLY A 55 -5.45 -2.97 -12.16
N VAL A 56 -6.02 -3.14 -10.97
CA VAL A 56 -7.46 -2.99 -10.69
C VAL A 56 -7.72 -1.71 -9.89
N GLU A 57 -8.71 -0.93 -10.32
CA GLU A 57 -9.15 0.26 -9.57
C GLU A 57 -9.79 -0.13 -8.23
N SER A 58 -9.26 0.41 -7.14
CA SER A 58 -9.73 0.17 -5.78
C SER A 58 -10.02 1.49 -5.07
N LYS A 59 -11.15 1.54 -4.35
CA LYS A 59 -11.58 2.74 -3.62
C LYS A 59 -10.96 2.77 -2.23
N VAL A 60 -10.26 3.85 -1.91
CA VAL A 60 -9.61 4.07 -0.62
C VAL A 60 -10.06 5.38 0.00
N THR A 61 -9.81 5.53 1.30
CA THR A 61 -10.04 6.80 1.98
C THR A 61 -9.07 7.87 1.47
N PRO A 62 -9.47 9.15 1.48
CA PRO A 62 -8.60 10.27 1.13
C PRO A 62 -7.31 10.30 1.94
N ASN A 63 -7.36 9.88 3.21
CA ASN A 63 -6.18 9.90 4.05
C ASN A 63 -5.16 8.86 3.59
N LEU A 64 -5.62 7.66 3.23
CA LEU A 64 -4.75 6.61 2.69
C LEU A 64 -4.17 7.02 1.33
N GLU A 65 -4.98 7.55 0.40
CA GLU A 65 -4.45 8.00 -0.90
C GLU A 65 -3.41 9.11 -0.76
N ASN A 66 -3.65 10.09 0.12
CA ASN A 66 -2.69 11.15 0.39
C ASN A 66 -1.40 10.61 1.03
N ALA A 67 -1.51 9.67 1.97
CA ALA A 67 -0.35 9.04 2.60
C ALA A 67 0.48 8.27 1.57
N LEU A 68 -0.15 7.44 0.75
CA LEU A 68 0.52 6.71 -0.33
C LEU A 68 1.16 7.68 -1.33
N ARG A 69 0.46 8.73 -1.75
CA ARG A 69 1.00 9.73 -2.67
C ARG A 69 2.23 10.46 -2.10
N ARG A 70 2.24 10.77 -0.80
CA ARG A 70 3.40 11.38 -0.13
C ARG A 70 4.58 10.42 -0.01
N LEU A 71 4.30 9.14 0.21
CA LEU A 71 5.32 8.09 0.32
C LEU A 71 5.85 7.64 -1.04
N ARG A 72 5.10 7.90 -2.12
CA ARG A 72 5.44 7.53 -3.49
C ARG A 72 6.72 8.24 -3.92
N HIS A 73 7.74 7.44 -4.22
CA HIS A 73 8.99 7.95 -4.75
C HIS A 73 8.89 8.04 -6.29
N PRO A 74 9.49 9.06 -6.93
CA PRO A 74 9.36 9.25 -8.38
C PRO A 74 10.04 8.16 -9.22
N ALA A 75 10.98 7.40 -8.65
CA ALA A 75 11.82 6.45 -9.40
C ALA A 75 12.06 5.10 -8.70
N LYS A 76 11.61 4.93 -7.45
CA LYS A 76 11.82 3.69 -6.68
C LYS A 76 10.51 3.19 -6.12
N LYS A 77 10.29 1.88 -6.17
CA LYS A 77 9.18 1.27 -5.44
C LYS A 77 9.48 1.27 -3.93
N ARG A 78 8.43 1.33 -3.12
CA ARG A 78 8.52 1.34 -1.66
C ARG A 78 7.60 0.27 -1.09
N ARG A 79 8.10 -0.51 -0.14
CA ARG A 79 7.38 -1.62 0.49
C ARG A 79 6.82 -1.18 1.84
N LEU A 80 5.49 -1.23 1.97
CA LEU A 80 4.70 -0.78 3.12
C LEU A 80 3.94 -1.94 3.77
#